data_AF-A0A1F6GA72-F1
#
_entry.id   AF-A0A1F6GA72-F1
#
_cell.length_a   1.000
_cell.length_b   1.000
_cell.length_c   1.000
_cell.angle_alpha   90.00
_cell.angle_beta   90.00
_cell.angle_gamma   90.00
#
_symmetry.space_group_name_H-M   'P 1'
#
loop_
_entity.id
_entity.type
_entity.pdbx_description
1 polymer ?
#
loop_
_entity_poly.entity_id
_entity_poly.type
_entity_poly.pdbx_seq_one_letter_code
_entity_poly.pdbx_strand_id
1 'polypeptide(L)'
;MQIKGYAQNLAEYMVKLSNKYYSDRWMVQLEYELWRDLVDEPEILEAAEVKKLREIAETAGGWVLMDYQTNELEFMNTGRWLEHYKKNKPF
;
A
#
# COMPACT_ATOMS: atom_id res chain seq x y z
N MET A 1 9.66 -2.66 -13.65
CA MET A 1 9.83 -2.64 -12.17
C MET A 1 10.50 -3.90 -11.58
N GLN A 2 11.63 -3.77 -10.88
CA GLN A 2 12.09 -4.75 -9.88
C GLN A 2 12.17 -4.06 -8.51
N ILE A 3 11.02 -3.87 -7.85
CA ILE A 3 11.02 -3.74 -6.39
C ILE A 3 11.55 -5.08 -5.86
N LYS A 4 12.51 -5.06 -4.93
CA LYS A 4 13.19 -6.25 -4.41
C LYS A 4 13.09 -6.29 -2.88
N GLY A 5 13.24 -7.48 -2.32
CA GLY A 5 13.30 -7.67 -0.87
C GLY A 5 11.96 -7.36 -0.19
N TYR A 6 12.00 -6.74 0.99
CA TYR A 6 10.80 -6.49 1.80
C TYR A 6 9.74 -5.64 1.10
N ALA A 7 10.15 -4.70 0.25
CA ALA A 7 9.22 -3.89 -0.53
C ALA A 7 8.45 -4.71 -1.58
N GLN A 8 9.04 -5.80 -2.09
CA GLN A 8 8.36 -6.73 -3.00
C GLN A 8 7.27 -7.49 -2.25
N ASN A 9 7.57 -7.98 -1.04
CA ASN A 9 6.58 -8.67 -0.20
C ASN A 9 5.40 -7.76 0.13
N LEU A 10 5.65 -6.46 0.37
CA LEU A 10 4.59 -5.48 0.58
C LEU A 10 3.73 -5.31 -0.68
N ALA A 11 4.35 -5.10 -1.84
CA ALA A 11 3.64 -4.97 -3.11
C ALA A 11 2.77 -6.21 -3.42
N GLU A 12 3.32 -7.41 -3.24
CA GLU A 12 2.59 -8.67 -3.46
C GLU A 12 1.40 -8.81 -2.50
N TYR A 13 1.56 -8.41 -1.24
CA TYR A 13 0.46 -8.44 -0.28
C TYR A 13 -0.63 -7.39 -0.60
N MET A 14 -0.26 -6.19 -1.02
CA MET A 14 -1.20 -5.17 -1.47
C MET A 14 -1.98 -5.64 -2.71
N VAL A 15 -1.30 -6.26 -3.69
CA VAL A 15 -1.94 -6.89 -4.85
C VAL A 15 -2.92 -7.99 -4.41
N LYS A 16 -2.55 -8.83 -3.44
CA LYS A 16 -3.44 -9.86 -2.91
C LYS A 16 -4.72 -9.24 -2.33
N LEU A 17 -4.61 -8.18 -1.53
CA LEU A 17 -5.76 -7.46 -0.98
C LEU A 17 -6.60 -6.82 -2.09
N SER A 18 -5.96 -6.22 -3.09
CA SER A 18 -6.64 -5.65 -4.25
C SER A 18 -7.49 -6.68 -4.98
N ASN A 19 -6.92 -7.85 -5.27
CA ASN A 19 -7.64 -8.91 -5.95
C ASN A 19 -8.80 -9.44 -5.10
N LYS A 20 -8.61 -9.58 -3.78
CA LYS A 20 -9.65 -10.06 -2.86
C LYS A 20 -10.86 -9.13 -2.81
N TYR A 21 -10.63 -7.82 -2.70
CA TYR A 21 -11.69 -6.85 -2.41
C TYR A 21 -12.23 -6.11 -3.62
N TYR A 22 -11.42 -5.95 -4.67
CA TYR A 22 -11.77 -5.14 -5.84
C TYR A 22 -11.74 -5.92 -7.15
N SER A 23 -11.35 -7.21 -7.13
CA SER A 23 -11.20 -8.04 -8.34
C SER A 23 -10.29 -7.42 -9.41
N ASP A 24 -9.32 -6.61 -8.97
CA ASP A 24 -8.31 -5.96 -9.79
C ASP A 24 -6.93 -6.24 -9.20
N ARG A 25 -5.91 -6.37 -10.06
CA ARG A 25 -4.53 -6.57 -9.62
C ARG A 25 -4.03 -5.37 -8.81
N TRP A 26 -4.37 -4.16 -9.23
CA TRP A 26 -4.07 -2.93 -8.49
C TRP A 26 -5.16 -1.89 -8.77
N MET A 27 -6.12 -1.81 -7.87
CA MET A 27 -7.19 -0.83 -7.95
C MET A 27 -6.61 0.61 -7.98
N VAL A 28 -7.26 1.52 -8.71
CA VAL A 28 -6.81 2.92 -8.77
C VAL A 28 -6.84 3.54 -7.37
N GLN A 29 -5.74 4.14 -6.93
CA GLN A 29 -5.50 4.66 -5.59
C GLN A 29 -5.46 3.61 -4.46
N LEU A 30 -5.25 2.32 -4.78
CA LEU A 30 -5.14 1.25 -3.78
C LEU A 30 -4.16 1.59 -2.66
N GLU A 31 -3.00 2.17 -2.96
CA GLU A 31 -1.99 2.54 -1.98
C GLU A 31 -2.49 3.52 -0.92
N TYR A 32 -3.43 4.40 -1.27
CA TYR A 32 -4.01 5.37 -0.34
C TYR A 32 -5.12 4.75 0.49
N GLU A 33 -5.96 3.92 -0.14
CA GLU A 33 -7.05 3.18 0.53
C GLU A 33 -6.50 2.21 1.58
N LEU A 34 -5.52 1.39 1.21
CA LEU A 34 -4.90 0.44 2.13
C LEU A 34 -4.13 1.15 3.26
N TRP A 35 -3.58 2.33 2.99
CA TRP A 35 -2.95 3.12 4.05
C TRP A 35 -3.98 3.71 5.02
N ARG A 36 -5.11 4.22 4.51
CA ARG A 36 -6.23 4.69 5.35
C ARG A 36 -6.71 3.59 6.29
N ASP A 37 -7.00 2.41 5.73
CA ASP A 37 -7.44 1.25 6.52
C ASP A 37 -6.39 0.81 7.55
N LEU A 38 -5.11 1.10 7.32
CA LEU A 38 -4.04 0.79 8.25
C LEU A 38 -3.94 1.81 9.39
N VAL A 39 -4.07 3.12 9.13
CA VAL A 39 -3.82 4.17 10.14
C VAL A 39 -5.08 4.69 10.84
N ASP A 40 -6.24 4.57 10.21
CA ASP A 40 -7.53 5.00 10.73
C ASP A 40 -8.37 3.77 11.14
N GLU A 41 -9.69 3.87 11.02
CA GLU A 41 -10.60 2.75 11.21
C GLU A 41 -10.73 1.98 9.88
N PRO A 42 -10.39 0.68 9.84
CA PRO A 42 -10.48 -0.10 8.62
C PRO A 42 -11.93 -0.26 8.18
N GLU A 43 -12.23 0.15 6.95
CA GLU A 43 -13.58 0.00 6.39
C GLU A 43 -13.73 -1.33 5.65
N ILE A 44 -12.64 -1.84 5.07
CA ILE A 44 -12.67 -2.96 4.12
C ILE A 44 -11.83 -4.14 4.64
N LEU A 45 -10.64 -3.85 5.16
CA LEU A 45 -9.72 -4.89 5.62
C LEU A 45 -10.18 -5.55 6.93
N GLU A 46 -10.05 -6.88 7.00
CA GLU A 46 -10.24 -7.60 8.25
C GLU A 46 -9.10 -7.30 9.24
N ALA A 47 -9.36 -7.39 10.55
CA ALA A 47 -8.37 -7.09 11.59
C ALA A 47 -7.05 -7.89 11.43
N ALA A 48 -7.14 -9.15 10.99
CA ALA A 48 -5.97 -9.99 10.73
C ALA A 48 -5.14 -9.47 9.54
N GLU A 49 -5.80 -8.90 8.53
CA GLU A 49 -5.16 -8.36 7.33
C GLU A 49 -4.53 -7.00 7.60
N VAL A 50 -5.20 -6.14 8.37
CA VAL A 50 -4.61 -4.88 8.86
C VAL A 50 -3.35 -5.17 9.66
N LYS A 51 -3.42 -6.13 10.60
CA LYS A 51 -2.26 -6.54 11.39
C LYS A 51 -1.12 -7.03 10.48
N LYS A 52 -1.43 -7.87 9.48
CA LYS A 52 -0.41 -8.42 8.59
C LYS A 52 0.20 -7.35 7.67
N LEU A 53 -0.63 -6.46 7.13
CA LEU A 53 -0.21 -5.35 6.30
C LEU A 53 0.76 -4.44 7.06
N ARG A 54 0.43 -4.12 8.33
CA ARG A 54 1.27 -3.35 9.23
C ARG A 54 2.62 -4.02 9.48
N GLU A 55 2.65 -5.29 9.85
CA GLU A 55 3.89 -6.03 10.08
C GLU A 55 4.82 -6.00 8.84
N ILE A 56 4.26 -6.20 7.65
CA ILE A 56 5.04 -6.21 6.40
C ILE A 56 5.56 -4.80 6.09
N ALA A 57 4.72 -3.78 6.24
CA ALA A 57 5.10 -2.39 5.99
C ALA A 57 6.17 -1.87 6.95
N GLU A 58 6.06 -2.21 8.24
CA GLU A 58 7.07 -1.92 9.26
C GLU A 58 8.39 -2.63 8.94
N THR A 59 8.33 -3.90 8.51
CA THR A 59 9.52 -4.66 8.09
C THR A 59 10.16 -4.05 6.83
N ALA A 60 9.35 -3.57 5.89
CA ALA A 60 9.83 -2.91 4.68
C ALA A 60 10.43 -1.52 4.96
N GLY A 61 10.02 -0.87 6.05
CA GLY A 61 10.44 0.50 6.37
C GLY A 61 9.84 1.55 5.42
N GLY A 62 8.68 1.26 4.85
CA GLY A 62 8.06 2.12 3.85
C GLY A 62 6.77 1.59 3.25
N TRP A 63 6.38 2.18 2.12
CA TRP A 63 5.14 1.92 1.43
C TRP A 63 5.34 1.83 -0.09
N VAL A 64 4.43 1.13 -0.76
CA VAL A 64 4.43 0.99 -2.22
C VAL A 64 3.39 1.95 -2.79
N LEU A 65 3.79 2.73 -3.79
CA LEU A 65 2.97 3.68 -4.53
C LEU A 65 2.89 3.23 -5.99
N MET A 66 1.74 3.41 -6.64
CA MET A 66 1.65 3.32 -8.10
C MET A 66 1.94 4.69 -8.72
N ASP A 67 2.92 4.76 -9.62
CA ASP A 67 3.05 5.89 -10.54
C ASP A 67 2.11 5.66 -11.73
N TYR A 68 0.99 6.38 -11.75
CA TYR A 68 -0.01 6.27 -12.81
C TYR A 68 0.44 6.87 -14.16
N GLN A 69 1.50 7.67 -14.20
CA GLN A 69 2.04 8.18 -15.46
C GLN A 69 2.87 7.12 -16.19
N THR A 70 3.66 6.35 -15.44
CA THR A 70 4.54 5.31 -15.99
C THR A 70 3.98 3.90 -15.85
N ASN A 71 2.92 3.73 -15.06
CA ASN A 71 2.31 2.45 -14.69
C ASN A 71 3.31 1.48 -14.03
N GLU A 72 4.23 2.02 -13.22
CA GLU A 72 5.19 1.26 -12.42
C GLU A 72 4.91 1.46 -10.92
N LEU A 73 5.23 0.47 -10.09
CA LEU A 73 5.23 0.69 -8.64
C LEU A 73 6.58 1.24 -8.18
N GLU A 74 6.49 2.19 -7.27
CA GLU A 74 7.61 2.79 -6.57
C GLU A 74 7.59 2.42 -5.10
N PHE A 75 8.75 2.44 -4.47
CA PHE A 75 8.86 2.27 -3.02
C PHE A 75 9.33 3.56 -2.36
N MET A 76 8.55 4.05 -1.41
CA MET A 76 8.89 5.19 -0.58
C MET A 76 9.19 4.72 0.84
N ASN A 77 10.28 5.19 1.44
CA ASN A 77 10.46 5.01 2.88
C ASN A 77 9.32 5.68 3.66
N THR A 78 9.09 5.26 4.90
CA THR A 78 7.93 5.71 5.70
C THR A 78 7.85 7.23 5.82
N GLY A 79 8.98 7.92 5.98
CA GLY A 79 9.00 9.39 6.09
C GLY A 79 8.50 10.08 4.81
N ARG A 80 9.02 9.67 3.65
CA ARG A 80 8.58 10.21 2.35
C ARG A 80 7.14 9.87 2.06
N TRP A 81 6.71 8.64 2.37
CA TRP A 81 5.32 8.24 2.21
C TRP A 81 4.38 9.10 3.04
N LEU A 82 4.70 9.37 4.31
CA LEU A 82 3.87 10.23 5.17
C LEU A 82 3.74 11.66 4.62
N GLU A 83 4.83 12.24 4.11
CA GLU A 83 4.79 13.56 3.48
C GLU A 83 3.96 13.55 2.19
N HIS A 84 4.13 12.51 1.37
CA HIS A 84 3.39 12.30 0.13
C HIS A 84 1.90 12.13 0.39
N TYR A 85 1.53 11.26 1.34
CA TYR A 85 0.15 10.98 1.74
C TYR A 85 -0.53 12.24 2.28
N LYS A 86 0.13 13.05 3.11
CA LYS A 86 -0.44 14.31 3.61
C LYS A 86 -0.72 15.33 2.52
N LYS A 87 0.13 15.41 1.49
CA LYS A 87 -0.03 16.35 0.37
C LYS A 87 -1.10 15.91 -0.62
N ASN A 88 -1.19 14.62 -0.86
CA ASN A 88 -2.03 14.03 -1.90
C ASN A 88 -3.24 13.29 -1.35
N LYS A 89 -3.55 13.45 -0.05
CA LYS A 89 -4.63 12.72 0.62
C LYS A 89 -5.89 12.88 -0.23
N PRO A 90 -6.36 11.79 -0.88
CA PRO A 90 -7.44 11.93 -1.84
C PRO A 90 -8.78 12.28 -1.17
N PHE A 91 -8.86 12.20 0.17
CA PHE A 91 -10.05 12.44 0.98
C PHE A 91 -9.71 13.07 2.35
#